data_AF-A0A962XZR3-F1
#
_entry.id   AF-A0A962XZR3-F1
#
_cell.length_a   1.000
_cell.length_b   1.000
_cell.length_c   1.000
_cell.angle_alpha   90.00
_cell.angle_beta   90.00
_cell.angle_gamma   90.00
#
_symmetry.space_group_name_H-M   'P 1'
#
loop_
_entity.id
_entity.type
_entity.pdbx_description
1 polymer ?
#
loop_
_entity_poly.entity_id
_entity_poly.type
_entity_poly.pdbx_seq_one_letter_code
_entity_poly.pdbx_strand_id
1 'polypeptide(L)'
;MITEVFKRGDVMLPMLVMSGKVDNIFLTPEKEGKDGKYGGDHKVQLLVDQPQENGEIKRGLVDLKTSHPAYFHDMEGKRVSVPVGAYAYKGEVGYYILKSWRPPASGAQDDGLLDALA
;
A
#
# COMPACT_ATOMS: atom_id res chain seq x y z
N MET A 1 2.93 4.97 14.41
CA MET A 1 1.78 4.61 13.57
C MET A 1 0.97 5.87 13.38
N ILE A 2 1.04 6.49 12.20
CA ILE A 2 0.34 7.75 11.94
C ILE A 2 -0.96 7.37 11.25
N THR A 3 -2.09 7.50 11.96
CA THR A 3 -3.43 7.41 11.39
C THR A 3 -3.72 8.71 10.66
N GLU A 4 -3.50 8.76 9.34
CA GLU A 4 -4.01 9.86 8.51
C GLU A 4 -5.40 9.53 7.95
N VAL A 5 -6.28 10.53 8.02
CA VAL A 5 -7.72 10.45 7.76
C VAL A 5 -8.00 10.84 6.31
N PHE A 6 -8.28 9.87 5.44
CA PHE A 6 -8.71 10.13 4.07
C PHE A 6 -10.22 10.47 4.05
N LYS A 7 -10.56 11.73 3.74
CA LYS A 7 -11.96 12.18 3.64
C LYS A 7 -12.55 11.87 2.26
N ARG A 8 -13.53 10.97 2.22
CA ARG A 8 -14.62 10.99 1.22
C ARG A 8 -15.90 10.51 1.91
N GLY A 9 -17.02 11.20 1.66
CA GLY A 9 -18.28 11.07 2.38
C GLY A 9 -18.74 9.63 2.64
N ASP A 10 -19.26 9.42 3.85
CA ASP A 10 -19.95 8.21 4.35
C ASP A 10 -19.18 6.88 4.31
N VAL A 11 -18.46 6.59 5.40
CA VAL A 11 -18.65 5.46 6.37
C VAL A 11 -17.37 5.35 7.23
N MET A 12 -17.50 5.56 8.55
CA MET A 12 -16.41 5.53 9.53
C MET A 12 -16.03 4.10 9.92
N LEU A 13 -15.23 3.43 9.09
CA LEU A 13 -14.50 2.23 9.53
C LEU A 13 -13.05 2.61 9.85
N PRO A 14 -12.51 2.27 11.03
CA PRO A 14 -11.09 2.45 11.31
C PRO A 14 -10.30 1.53 10.37
N MET A 15 -9.79 2.10 9.28
CA MET A 15 -8.93 1.38 8.35
C MET A 15 -7.48 1.69 8.71
N LEU A 16 -6.69 0.63 8.93
CA LEU A 16 -5.25 0.77 8.95
C LEU A 16 -4.80 1.18 7.55
N VAL A 17 -4.14 2.34 7.44
CA VAL A 17 -3.61 2.84 6.17
C VAL A 17 -2.10 2.67 6.20
N MET A 18 -1.56 2.09 5.12
CA MET A 18 -0.13 2.02 4.89
C MET A 18 0.27 3.05 3.84
N SER A 19 1.17 3.94 4.22
CA SER A 19 1.74 4.96 3.35
C SER A 19 3.20 4.64 3.04
N GLY A 20 3.57 4.63 1.76
CA GLY A 20 4.93 4.30 1.33
C GLY A 20 5.19 4.72 -0.10
N LYS A 21 6.46 4.71 -0.50
CA LYS A 21 6.86 4.95 -1.89
C LYS A 21 6.73 3.64 -2.68
N VAL A 22 6.10 3.66 -3.84
CA VAL A 22 6.07 2.50 -4.74
C VAL A 22 7.48 2.27 -5.28
N ASP A 23 8.07 1.13 -4.93
CA ASP A 23 9.44 0.78 -5.29
C ASP A 23 9.47 -0.12 -6.53
N ASN A 24 8.63 -1.16 -6.55
CA ASN A 24 8.61 -2.15 -7.62
C ASN A 24 7.26 -2.86 -7.72
N ILE A 25 6.91 -3.37 -8.90
CA ILE A 25 5.77 -4.24 -9.14
C ILE A 25 6.26 -5.49 -9.87
N PHE A 26 5.90 -6.67 -9.36
CA PHE A 26 6.34 -7.93 -9.94
C PHE A 26 5.24 -8.99 -9.93
N LEU A 27 5.34 -9.94 -10.85
CA LEU A 27 4.49 -11.13 -10.89
C LEU A 27 5.23 -12.27 -10.19
N THR A 28 4.58 -12.90 -9.20
CA THR A 28 5.14 -14.09 -8.57
C THR A 28 5.10 -15.28 -9.53
N PRO A 29 6.18 -16.07 -9.66
CA PRO A 29 6.19 -17.23 -10.55
C PRO A 29 5.17 -18.26 -10.09
N GLU A 30 4.46 -18.85 -11.04
CA GLU A 30 3.57 -19.98 -10.78
C GLU A 30 4.42 -21.23 -10.45
N LYS A 31 4.06 -21.91 -9.37
CA LYS A 31 4.70 -23.14 -8.91
C LYS A 31 3.64 -24.19 -8.65
N GLU A 32 3.88 -25.41 -9.11
CA GLU A 32 3.07 -26.57 -8.77
C GLU A 32 3.65 -27.23 -7.52
N GLY A 33 2.89 -27.20 -6.42
CA GLY A 33 3.20 -27.87 -5.17
C GLY A 33 2.34 -29.12 -4.98
N LYS A 34 2.66 -29.90 -3.94
CA LYS A 34 1.87 -31.10 -3.56
C LYS A 34 0.39 -30.82 -3.32
N ASP A 35 0.07 -29.59 -2.92
CA ASP A 35 -1.27 -29.15 -2.53
C ASP A 35 -1.95 -28.25 -3.61
N GLY A 36 -1.35 -28.10 -4.79
CA GLY A 36 -1.92 -27.35 -5.93
C GLY A 36 -1.00 -26.30 -6.55
N LYS A 37 -1.56 -25.42 -7.40
CA LYS A 37 -0.87 -24.29 -8.02
C LYS A 37 -0.78 -23.10 -7.06
N TYR A 38 0.43 -22.60 -6.85
CA TYR A 38 0.74 -21.45 -5.99
C TYR A 38 1.48 -20.37 -6.78
N GLY A 39 1.19 -19.10 -6.52
CA GLY A 39 1.80 -17.97 -7.25
C GLY A 39 0.88 -17.43 -8.34
N GLY A 40 1.46 -16.75 -9.34
CA GLY A 40 0.69 -16.07 -10.39
C GLY A 40 0.04 -14.75 -9.93
N ASP A 41 0.39 -14.29 -8.72
CA ASP A 41 -0.16 -13.07 -8.15
C ASP A 41 0.75 -11.88 -8.43
N HIS A 42 0.15 -10.76 -8.83
CA HIS A 42 0.82 -9.47 -8.87
C HIS A 42 1.04 -8.94 -7.46
N LYS A 43 2.27 -8.46 -7.19
CA LYS A 43 2.65 -7.83 -5.94
C LYS A 43 3.27 -6.47 -6.20
N VAL A 44 2.95 -5.52 -5.34
CA VAL A 44 3.61 -4.22 -5.26
C VAL A 44 4.49 -4.19 -4.01
N GLN A 45 5.70 -3.68 -4.15
CA GLN A 45 6.64 -3.43 -3.06
C GLN A 45 6.56 -1.96 -2.69
N LEU A 46 6.18 -1.69 -1.45
CA LEU A 46 6.18 -0.34 -0.89
C LEU A 46 7.38 -0.18 0.01
N LEU A 47 8.15 0.90 -0.20
CA LEU A 47 9.17 1.36 0.72
C LEU A 47 8.50 2.20 1.81
N VAL A 48 8.54 1.70 3.04
CA VAL A 48 7.84 2.24 4.20
C VAL A 48 8.85 2.72 5.23
N ASP A 49 8.60 3.89 5.80
CA ASP A 49 9.39 4.46 6.88
C ASP A 49 8.86 3.92 8.23
N GLN A 50 9.67 3.19 8.98
CA GLN A 50 9.34 2.66 10.30
C GLN A 50 10.12 3.44 11.37
N PRO A 51 9.47 4.33 12.13
CA PRO A 51 10.14 5.03 13.22
C PRO A 51 10.58 4.03 14.27
N GLN A 52 11.81 4.18 14.75
CA GLN A 52 12.38 3.39 15.83
C GLN A 52 12.31 4.17 17.15
N GLU A 53 12.39 3.47 18.28
CA GLU A 53 12.29 4.09 19.62
C GLU A 53 13.45 5.06 19.91
N ASN A 54 14.57 4.90 19.22
CA ASN A 54 15.73 5.80 19.29
C ASN A 54 15.59 7.05 18.41
N GLY A 55 14.46 7.25 17.72
CA GLY A 55 14.22 8.39 16.83
C GLY A 55 14.75 8.22 15.40
N GLU A 56 15.47 7.14 15.10
CA GLU A 56 15.91 6.82 13.74
C GLU A 56 14.75 6.28 12.89
N ILE A 57 14.90 6.37 11.57
CA ILE A 57 13.94 5.82 10.61
C ILE A 57 14.53 4.60 9.95
N LYS A 58 13.96 3.43 10.23
CA LYS A 58 14.26 2.20 9.52
C LYS A 58 13.36 2.11 8.29
N ARG A 59 13.95 2.07 7.10
CA ARG A 59 13.19 1.81 5.87
C ARG A 59 13.02 0.31 5.66
N GLY A 60 11.79 -0.11 5.41
CA GLY A 60 11.45 -1.51 5.12
C GLY A 60 10.68 -1.62 3.82
N LEU A 61 10.92 -2.69 3.07
CA LEU A 61 10.07 -3.06 1.94
C LEU A 61 8.93 -3.95 2.43
N VAL A 62 7.71 -3.61 2.03
CA VAL A 62 6.51 -4.39 2.31
C VAL A 62 5.87 -4.83 1.02
N ASP A 63 5.73 -6.14 0.85
CA ASP A 63 5.11 -6.75 -0.30
C ASP A 63 3.59 -6.86 -0.09
N LEU A 64 2.83 -6.26 -0.99
CA LEU A 64 1.37 -6.33 -0.99
C LEU A 64 0.86 -6.98 -2.27
N LYS A 65 0.04 -8.03 -2.11
CA LYS A 65 -0.71 -8.58 -3.24
C LYS A 65 -1.71 -7.55 -3.76
N THR A 66 -1.72 -7.34 -5.07
CA THR A 66 -2.59 -6.36 -5.73
C THR A 66 -3.36 -6.98 -6.89
N SER A 67 -4.59 -6.51 -7.10
CA SER A 67 -5.41 -6.81 -8.28
C SER A 67 -5.37 -5.68 -9.31
N HIS A 68 -4.69 -4.57 -9.01
CA HIS A 68 -4.61 -3.38 -9.86
C HIS A 68 -3.14 -3.02 -10.17
N PRO A 69 -2.37 -3.91 -10.81
CA PRO A 69 -0.95 -3.66 -11.06
C PRO A 69 -0.70 -2.40 -11.90
N ALA A 70 -1.58 -2.12 -12.88
CA ALA A 70 -1.46 -0.93 -13.74
C ALA A 70 -1.44 0.39 -12.94
N TYR A 71 -2.32 0.53 -11.95
CA TYR A 71 -2.33 1.73 -11.09
C TYR A 71 -1.02 1.92 -10.34
N PHE A 72 -0.46 0.85 -9.78
CA PHE A 72 0.79 0.94 -9.05
C PHE A 72 1.97 1.21 -9.99
N HIS A 73 1.91 0.72 -11.23
CA HIS A 73 2.90 1.03 -12.26
C HIS A 73 2.93 2.54 -12.58
N ASP A 74 1.77 3.17 -12.74
CA ASP A 74 1.64 4.63 -12.94
C ASP A 74 2.12 5.47 -11.73
N MET A 75 2.16 4.83 -10.55
CA MET A 75 2.56 5.44 -9.28
C MET A 75 3.98 5.05 -8.86
N GLU A 76 4.76 4.38 -9.71
CA GLU A 76 6.15 4.05 -9.45
C GLU A 76 6.96 5.30 -9.09
N GLY A 77 7.75 5.18 -8.03
CA GLY A 77 8.52 6.30 -7.50
C GLY A 77 7.71 7.33 -6.70
N LYS A 78 6.38 7.26 -6.68
CA LYS A 78 5.51 8.18 -5.94
C LYS A 78 5.11 7.59 -4.58
N ARG A 79 4.72 8.46 -3.65
CA ARG A 79 4.11 8.05 -2.37
C ARG A 79 2.64 7.75 -2.60
N VAL A 80 2.18 6.62 -2.08
CA VAL A 80 0.79 6.19 -2.10
C VAL A 80 0.33 5.81 -0.70
N SER A 81 -0.97 5.97 -0.44
CA SER A 81 -1.62 5.54 0.79
C SER A 81 -2.68 4.50 0.45
N VAL A 82 -2.55 3.31 1.03
CA VAL A 82 -3.41 2.16 0.73
C VAL A 82 -4.02 1.63 2.02
N PRO A 83 -5.35 1.44 2.10
CA PRO A 83 -5.96 0.79 3.23
C PRO A 83 -5.62 -0.70 3.22
N VAL A 84 -5.13 -1.20 4.35
CA VAL A 84 -4.65 -2.55 4.52
C VAL A 84 -5.30 -3.23 5.71
N GLY A 85 -5.47 -4.55 5.61
CA GLY A 85 -5.66 -5.41 6.77
C GLY A 85 -4.31 -5.89 7.29
N ALA A 86 -4.25 -6.23 8.58
CA ALA A 86 -3.08 -6.85 9.21
C ALA A 86 -3.43 -8.26 9.68
N TYR A 87 -2.46 -9.16 9.67
CA TYR A 87 -2.56 -10.50 10.24
C TYR A 87 -1.24 -10.87 10.91
N ALA A 88 -1.30 -11.68 11.97
CA ALA A 88 -0.11 -12.25 12.58
C ALA A 88 0.26 -13.54 11.85
N TYR A 89 1.52 -13.69 11.48
CA TYR A 89 2.07 -14.90 10.89
C TYR A 89 3.46 -15.16 11.45
N LYS A 90 3.63 -16.29 12.15
CA LYS A 90 4.92 -16.73 12.72
C LYS A 90 5.64 -15.67 13.57
N GLY A 91 4.90 -14.84 14.30
CA GLY A 91 5.46 -13.79 15.15
C GLY A 91 5.72 -12.45 14.43
N GLU A 92 5.48 -12.39 13.12
CA GLU A 92 5.55 -11.16 12.33
C GLU A 92 4.15 -10.66 11.95
N VAL A 93 4.02 -9.37 11.67
CA VAL A 93 2.78 -8.78 11.16
C VAL A 93 2.86 -8.72 9.64
N GLY A 94 1.98 -9.46 8.98
CA GLY A 94 1.75 -9.37 7.54
C GLY A 94 0.64 -8.38 7.22
N TYR A 95 0.69 -7.80 6.02
CA TYR A 95 -0.30 -6.83 5.54
C TYR A 95 -0.90 -7.29 4.20
N TYR A 96 -2.14 -6.89 3.94
CA TYR A 96 -2.80 -7.13 2.64
C TYR A 96 -3.72 -5.97 2.28
N ILE A 97 -3.84 -5.68 0.98
CA ILE A 97 -4.78 -4.68 0.48
C ILE A 97 -6.20 -5.20 0.66
N LEU A 98 -7.10 -4.36 1.17
CA LEU A 98 -8.51 -4.72 1.32
C LEU A 98 -9.14 -5.04 -0.03
N LYS A 99 -9.90 -6.14 -0.14
CA LYS A 99 -10.53 -6.59 -1.40
C LYS A 99 -11.50 -5.55 -2.00
N SER A 100 -12.15 -4.77 -1.14
CA SER A 100 -13.09 -3.71 -1.51
C SER A 100 -12.39 -2.43 -1.96
N TRP A 101 -11.07 -2.31 -1.78
CA TRP A 101 -10.34 -1.12 -2.19
C TRP A 101 -10.34 -0.98 -3.71
N ARG A 102 -10.46 0.27 -4.15
CA ARG A 102 -10.33 0.68 -5.54
C ARG A 102 -9.33 1.83 -5.61
N PRO A 103 -8.45 1.84 -6.63
CA PRO A 103 -7.55 2.96 -6.81
C PRO A 103 -8.33 4.27 -6.96
N PRO A 104 -7.85 5.37 -6.36
CA PRO A 104 -8.37 6.69 -6.71
C PRO A 104 -8.14 6.93 -8.20
N ALA A 105 -9.07 7.62 -8.86
CA ALA A 105 -8.90 8.01 -10.26
C ALA A 105 -7.56 8.73 -10.39
N SER A 106 -6.74 8.33 -11.36
CA SER A 106 -5.33 8.72 -11.54
C SER A 106 -5.12 10.20 -11.94
N GLY A 107 -6.01 11.10 -11.53
CA GLY A 107 -5.99 12.52 -11.89
C GLY A 107 -6.46 13.47 -10.80
N ALA A 108 -6.38 13.10 -9.53
CA ALA A 108 -6.64 14.03 -8.41
C ALA A 108 -5.39 14.20 -7.56
N GLN A 109 -4.35 14.75 -8.18
CA GLN A 109 -3.32 15.47 -7.45
C GLN A 109 -3.94 16.84 -7.13
N ASP A 110 -4.37 17.03 -5.88
CA ASP A 110 -4.88 18.31 -5.36
C ASP A 110 -3.70 19.27 -5.20
N ASP A 111 -3.14 19.73 -6.33
CA ASP A 111 -2.12 20.78 -6.36
C ASP A 111 -2.77 22.19 -6.23
N GLY A 112 -3.87 22.31 -5.47
CA GLY A 112 -4.84 23.41 -5.59
C GLY A 112 -5.14 24.24 -4.34
N LEU A 113 -4.29 24.25 -3.31
CA LEU A 113 -4.55 25.06 -2.09
C LEU A 113 -3.45 26.07 -1.72
N LEU A 114 -2.58 26.48 -2.65
CA LEU A 114 -1.57 27.52 -2.37
C LEU A 114 -1.59 28.75 -3.31
N ASP A 115 -2.52 28.87 -4.27
CA ASP A 115 -2.63 30.03 -5.17
C ASP A 115 -3.82 30.98 -4.85
N ALA A 116 -4.45 30.86 -3.67
CA ALA A 116 -5.59 31.71 -3.29
C ALA A 116 -5.24 32.87 -2.33
N LEU A 117 -3.96 33.22 -2.16
CA LEU A 117 -3.51 34.33 -1.30
C LEU A 117 -2.47 35.26 -1.97
N ALA A 118 -2.67 35.58 -3.25
CA ALA A 118 -2.00 36.70 -3.91
C ALA A 118 -3.02 37.74 -4.38
#